data_AF-A0A969UCR7-F1
#
_entry.id   AF-A0A969UCR7-F1
#
_cell.length_a   1.000
_cell.length_b   1.000
_cell.length_c   1.000
_cell.angle_alpha   90.00
_cell.angle_beta   90.00
_cell.angle_gamma   90.00
#
_symmetry.space_group_name_H-M   'P 1'
#
loop_
_entity.id
_entity.type
_entity.pdbx_description
1 polymer ?
#
loop_
_entity_poly.entity_id
_entity_poly.type
_entity_poly.pdbx_seq_one_letter_code
_entity_poly.pdbx_strand_id
1 'polypeptide(L)'
;MSQASSIPASPGTSQPQRIIAALDPLNAPLDGRTLGQLSSSAREFADHLAYWTSQGQFAPDTAWRDFFPDVEALRIQGAEEEAARFPQKALFLAFLKLFKHAQNDLNGLTGRHLDFYYKKILRLAPHPAQSDHAHLVLNLKKSIAEGRVPLGTLFKTATGLNYQSTSEAFLYQSAVAHLRTIYVDPTTKQITAAPIANSVDGLGEKLSEEDPSWHPFGFNRNLPAAADGFALSSPVLVMREGLRKITVILTLNFASTPPTDAELKTHFESGFGVKLSGEKDWVEAKVISATITNNSPASRKISLLYEIATGLPAIVPYNPTLLTGGYDTLAPVIRWETLTTAKPLVSLALSEATVQAVQIKVDVSGMKNVKLENDHGKLDASKPFYPFGPTPKIGSSFYIGADEALQKKVTAASMAIDWKSPPASLKAHYSAYPTLNSRENSGYTAQFQILRDGSFQDLTSAAKPIVSNSANATSQITIDSSSPTLSFHKLGVTQYEKLFSRAVTQAK
;
A
#
# COMPACT_ATOMS: atom_id res chain seq x y z
N MET A 1 7.10 -24.31 30.47
CA MET A 1 7.65 -22.95 30.59
C MET A 1 7.17 -22.18 29.38
N SER A 2 6.19 -21.30 29.56
CA SER A 2 5.73 -20.33 28.55
C SER A 2 5.54 -19.05 29.35
N GLN A 3 6.45 -18.11 29.18
CA GLN A 3 6.36 -16.79 29.77
C GLN A 3 5.23 -16.07 29.04
N ALA A 4 4.11 -15.88 29.72
CA ALA A 4 3.15 -14.87 29.32
C ALA A 4 3.86 -13.53 29.52
N SER A 5 4.21 -12.88 28.41
CA SER A 5 4.76 -11.53 28.39
C SER A 5 3.77 -10.60 29.08
N SER A 6 4.02 -10.31 30.35
CA SER A 6 3.31 -9.28 31.08
C SER A 6 3.62 -7.96 30.41
N ILE A 7 2.60 -7.32 29.82
CA ILE A 7 2.65 -5.92 29.44
C ILE A 7 3.25 -5.16 30.63
N PRO A 8 4.35 -4.39 30.46
CA PRO A 8 4.89 -3.60 31.55
C PRO A 8 3.82 -2.62 31.98
N ALA A 9 3.18 -2.89 33.11
CA ALA A 9 2.16 -2.05 33.69
C ALA A 9 2.77 -0.66 33.89
N SER A 10 2.30 0.34 33.14
CA SER A 10 2.69 1.73 33.40
C SER A 10 2.42 2.05 34.88
N PRO A 11 3.35 2.72 35.57
CA PRO A 11 3.18 3.08 36.98
C PRO A 11 1.87 3.84 37.18
N GLY A 12 1.03 3.38 38.13
CA GLY A 12 -0.27 3.97 38.46
C GLY A 12 -1.51 3.11 38.13
N THR A 13 -1.33 2.01 37.40
CA THR A 13 -2.46 1.12 37.03
C THR A 13 -2.84 0.15 38.16
N SER A 14 -1.88 -0.30 38.95
CA SER A 14 -2.12 -1.23 40.07
C SER A 14 -2.70 -0.51 41.30
N GLN A 15 -3.72 -1.09 41.93
CA GLN A 15 -4.37 -0.55 43.13
C GLN A 15 -3.42 -0.19 44.30
N PRO A 16 -2.32 -0.95 44.55
CA PRO A 16 -1.34 -0.59 45.59
C PRO A 16 -0.61 0.74 45.33
N GLN A 17 -0.49 1.16 44.06
CA GLN A 17 0.18 2.39 43.68
C GLN A 17 -0.73 3.64 43.74
N ARG A 18 -2.01 3.48 44.12
CA ARG A 18 -2.99 4.57 44.27
C ARG A 18 -3.20 5.02 45.71
N ILE A 19 -2.44 4.48 46.65
CA ILE A 19 -2.51 4.90 48.05
C ILE A 19 -1.74 6.21 48.17
N ILE A 20 -2.46 7.32 48.32
CA ILE A 20 -1.85 8.61 48.64
C ILE A 20 -1.22 8.44 50.02
N ALA A 21 0.11 8.60 50.11
CA ALA A 21 0.84 8.43 51.37
C ALA A 21 0.17 9.24 52.50
N ALA A 22 -0.22 10.50 52.24
CA ALA A 22 -0.90 11.36 53.22
C ALA A 22 -2.23 10.81 53.80
N LEU A 23 -2.83 9.78 53.21
CA LEU A 23 -4.03 9.11 53.72
C LEU A 23 -3.71 7.85 54.56
N ASP A 24 -2.44 7.49 54.70
CA ASP A 24 -1.99 6.44 55.62
C ASP A 24 -2.21 6.92 57.07
N PRO A 25 -3.01 6.21 57.89
CA PRO A 25 -3.21 6.55 59.30
C PRO A 25 -1.92 6.65 60.12
N LEU A 26 -0.83 6.00 59.67
CA LEU A 26 0.48 6.04 60.32
C LEU A 26 1.27 7.32 60.06
N ASN A 27 0.84 8.19 59.13
CA ASN A 27 1.54 9.44 58.83
C ASN A 27 1.30 10.58 59.83
N ALA A 28 0.31 10.44 60.71
CA ALA A 28 0.03 11.41 61.78
C ALA A 28 -0.17 10.68 63.12
N PRO A 29 0.90 10.10 63.72
CA PRO A 29 0.79 9.48 65.04
C PRO A 29 0.44 10.53 66.10
N LEU A 30 -0.40 10.15 67.08
CA LEU A 30 -0.72 11.00 68.22
C LEU A 30 0.50 11.19 69.16
N ASP A 31 1.34 10.16 69.27
CA ASP A 31 2.63 10.22 69.94
C ASP A 31 3.72 9.66 69.01
N GLY A 32 4.42 10.57 68.34
CA GLY A 32 5.53 10.26 67.43
C GLY A 32 6.90 10.15 68.10
N ARG A 33 6.99 10.26 69.43
CA ARG A 33 8.29 10.26 70.12
C ARG A 33 9.00 8.93 69.96
N THR A 34 10.27 8.96 69.58
CA THR A 34 11.11 7.75 69.52
C THR A 34 11.53 7.31 70.92
N LEU A 35 12.00 6.06 71.05
CA LEU A 35 12.59 5.57 72.30
C LEU A 35 13.77 6.44 72.77
N GLY A 36 14.57 6.93 71.81
CA GLY A 36 15.67 7.86 72.08
C GLY A 36 15.19 9.19 72.64
N GLN A 37 14.20 9.82 72.00
CA GLN A 37 13.60 11.07 72.47
C GLN A 37 12.95 10.93 73.85
N LEU A 38 12.25 9.83 74.12
CA LEU A 38 11.69 9.56 75.45
C LEU A 38 12.78 9.43 76.53
N SER A 39 13.90 8.80 76.18
CA SER A 39 15.07 8.69 77.06
C SER A 39 15.71 10.05 77.32
N SER A 40 15.89 10.87 76.27
CA SER A 40 16.43 12.22 76.38
C SER A 40 15.53 13.12 77.22
N SER A 41 14.20 13.08 77.03
CA SER A 41 13.26 13.84 77.86
C SER A 41 13.32 13.45 79.33
N ALA A 42 13.51 12.16 79.65
CA ALA A 42 13.68 11.72 81.03
C ALA A 42 14.99 12.23 81.63
N ARG A 43 16.08 12.22 80.85
CA ARG A 43 17.40 12.77 81.23
C ARG A 43 17.34 14.28 81.46
N GLU A 44 16.67 15.04 80.59
CA GLU A 44 16.45 16.48 80.76
C GLU A 44 15.57 16.80 81.97
N PHE A 45 14.49 16.04 82.19
CA PHE A 45 13.65 16.21 83.37
C PHE A 45 14.45 15.97 84.67
N ALA A 46 15.36 14.99 84.64
CA ALA A 46 16.21 14.64 85.76
C ALA A 46 17.20 15.76 86.14
N ASP A 47 17.58 16.65 85.22
CA ASP A 47 18.44 17.80 85.49
C ASP A 47 17.79 18.84 86.43
N HIS A 48 16.45 18.80 86.55
CA HIS A 48 15.71 19.65 87.47
C HIS A 48 15.47 19.02 88.85
N LEU A 49 15.92 17.78 89.06
CA LEU A 49 15.73 17.06 90.32
C LEU A 49 16.95 17.23 91.22
N ALA A 50 16.70 17.62 92.48
CA ALA A 50 17.75 17.67 93.48
C ALA A 50 18.24 16.25 93.82
N TYR A 51 19.53 15.99 93.65
CA TYR A 51 20.17 14.75 94.06
C TYR A 51 20.84 14.91 95.42
N TRP A 52 20.47 14.04 96.37
CA TRP A 52 20.99 14.01 97.72
C TRP A 52 21.77 12.72 97.93
N THR A 53 23.02 12.84 98.40
CA THR A 53 23.86 11.67 98.66
C THR A 53 23.37 10.89 99.88
N SER A 54 23.85 9.66 100.07
CA SER A 54 23.57 8.86 101.27
C SER A 54 24.04 9.50 102.59
N GLN A 55 24.87 10.54 102.51
CA GLN A 55 25.33 11.36 103.63
C GLN A 55 24.52 12.65 103.81
N GLY A 56 23.43 12.83 103.05
CA GLY A 56 22.53 13.98 103.16
C GLY A 56 23.06 15.28 102.54
N GLN A 57 24.10 15.20 101.70
CA GLN A 57 24.66 16.37 101.03
C GLN A 57 24.07 16.55 99.63
N PHE A 58 23.79 17.81 99.26
CA PHE A 58 23.40 18.17 97.90
C PHE A 58 24.61 18.03 96.97
N ALA A 59 24.50 17.21 95.94
CA ALA A 59 25.58 16.96 94.99
C ALA A 59 25.17 17.44 93.58
N PRO A 60 25.66 18.62 93.14
CA PRO A 60 25.29 19.20 91.85
C PRO A 60 25.86 18.44 90.64
N ASP A 61 26.95 17.68 90.81
CA ASP A 61 27.71 17.08 89.69
C ASP A 61 27.36 15.60 89.41
N THR A 62 26.46 15.00 90.21
CA THR A 62 25.88 13.67 89.97
C THR A 62 24.39 13.81 89.76
N ALA A 63 24.01 14.35 88.61
CA ALA A 63 22.63 14.59 88.27
C ALA A 63 21.88 13.25 88.15
N TRP A 64 20.62 13.22 88.60
CA TRP A 64 19.70 12.10 88.36
C TRP A 64 19.69 11.64 86.89
N ARG A 65 20.10 12.51 85.96
CA ARG A 65 20.37 12.26 84.55
C ARG A 65 21.14 10.96 84.28
N ASP A 66 22.18 10.67 85.04
CA ASP A 66 23.06 9.51 84.80
C ASP A 66 22.41 8.17 85.17
N PHE A 67 21.29 8.19 85.91
CA PHE A 67 20.51 7.00 86.24
C PHE A 67 19.66 6.52 85.05
N PHE A 68 19.45 7.36 84.03
CA PHE A 68 18.67 7.02 82.84
C PHE A 68 19.60 6.67 81.66
N PRO A 69 19.26 5.68 80.82
CA PRO A 69 20.06 5.32 79.65
C PRO A 69 20.06 6.45 78.59
N ASP A 70 21.17 6.62 77.87
CA ASP A 70 21.27 7.59 76.77
C ASP A 70 21.00 6.91 75.41
N VAL A 71 19.73 6.56 75.17
CA VAL A 71 19.34 5.78 73.99
C VAL A 71 19.54 6.56 72.68
N GLU A 72 19.46 7.88 72.70
CA GLU A 72 19.67 8.72 71.52
C GLU A 72 21.15 8.70 71.09
N ALA A 73 22.09 8.81 72.05
CA ALA A 73 23.52 8.76 71.77
C ALA A 73 24.03 7.34 71.48
N LEU A 74 23.60 6.34 72.27
CA LEU A 74 24.14 4.97 72.21
C LEU A 74 23.42 4.05 71.23
N ARG A 75 22.26 4.49 70.70
CA ARG A 75 21.25 3.64 70.04
C ARG A 75 20.78 2.52 70.99
N ILE A 76 19.76 1.77 70.56
CA ILE A 76 19.16 0.73 71.42
C ILE A 76 20.18 -0.34 71.83
N GLN A 77 21.05 -0.79 70.91
CA GLN A 77 22.03 -1.84 71.20
C GLN A 77 23.06 -1.40 72.26
N GLY A 78 23.64 -0.21 72.13
CA GLY A 78 24.59 0.30 73.12
C GLY A 78 23.93 0.61 74.47
N ALA A 79 22.68 1.07 74.47
CA ALA A 79 21.91 1.29 75.70
C ALA A 79 21.58 -0.03 76.43
N GLU A 80 21.35 -1.12 75.70
CA GLU A 80 21.13 -2.46 76.29
C GLU A 80 22.40 -3.02 76.93
N GLU A 81 23.56 -2.85 76.28
CA GLU A 81 24.86 -3.26 76.82
C GLU A 81 25.22 -2.49 78.10
N GLU A 82 24.93 -1.19 78.13
CA GLU A 82 25.11 -0.37 79.32
C GLU A 82 24.13 -0.79 80.44
N ALA A 83 22.85 -0.98 80.10
CA ALA A 83 21.83 -1.43 81.02
C ALA A 83 22.16 -2.78 81.69
N ALA A 84 22.87 -3.68 80.99
CA ALA A 84 23.30 -4.96 81.55
C ALA A 84 24.25 -4.81 82.76
N ARG A 85 24.92 -3.66 82.90
CA ARG A 85 25.85 -3.36 84.01
C ARG A 85 25.23 -2.50 85.10
N PHE A 86 24.10 -1.85 84.82
CA PHE A 86 23.45 -0.86 85.69
C PHE A 86 21.95 -1.16 85.85
N PRO A 87 21.50 -1.78 86.96
CA PRO A 87 20.12 -2.22 87.15
C PRO A 87 19.06 -1.13 86.97
N GLN A 88 19.37 0.10 87.38
CA GLN A 88 18.48 1.26 87.21
C GLN A 88 18.23 1.59 85.73
N LYS A 89 19.27 1.49 84.88
CA LYS A 89 19.16 1.72 83.44
C LYS A 89 18.39 0.59 82.76
N ALA A 90 18.59 -0.65 83.21
CA ALA A 90 17.80 -1.80 82.75
C ALA A 90 16.31 -1.67 83.08
N LEU A 91 15.97 -1.24 84.30
CA LEU A 91 14.59 -1.04 84.71
C LEU A 91 13.90 0.02 83.84
N PHE A 92 14.55 1.16 83.64
CA PHE A 92 13.98 2.23 82.82
C PHE A 92 13.89 1.84 81.33
N LEU A 93 14.90 1.16 80.79
CA LEU A 93 14.86 0.68 79.40
C LEU A 93 13.74 -0.36 79.19
N ALA A 94 13.51 -1.25 80.17
CA ALA A 94 12.39 -2.18 80.16
C ALA A 94 11.05 -1.44 80.18
N PHE A 95 10.92 -0.38 81.00
CA PHE A 95 9.74 0.50 80.99
C PHE A 95 9.51 1.12 79.61
N LEU A 96 10.53 1.71 78.99
CA LEU A 96 10.40 2.33 77.65
C LEU A 96 9.94 1.31 76.59
N LYS A 97 10.46 0.08 76.64
CA LYS A 97 10.03 -1.02 75.75
C LYS A 97 8.57 -1.38 75.98
N LEU A 98 8.13 -1.49 77.23
CA LEU A 98 6.72 -1.77 77.56
C LEU A 98 5.79 -0.61 77.16
N PHE A 99 6.23 0.63 77.37
CA PHE A 99 5.49 1.83 76.99
C PHE A 99 5.21 1.89 75.49
N LYS A 100 6.07 1.29 74.65
CA LYS A 100 5.86 1.22 73.21
C LYS A 100 4.53 0.55 72.82
N HIS A 101 4.06 -0.43 73.60
CA HIS A 101 2.75 -1.05 73.35
C HIS A 101 1.60 -0.05 73.53
N ALA A 102 1.61 0.72 74.63
CA ALA A 102 0.61 1.76 74.86
C ALA A 102 0.70 2.89 73.81
N GLN A 103 1.92 3.26 73.39
CA GLN A 103 2.13 4.22 72.31
C GLN A 103 1.54 3.72 70.98
N ASN A 104 1.71 2.44 70.64
CA ASN A 104 1.14 1.83 69.45
C ASN A 104 -0.39 1.82 69.49
N ASP A 105 -0.99 1.49 70.64
CA ASP A 105 -2.44 1.50 70.83
C ASP A 105 -3.04 2.91 70.67
N LEU A 106 -2.34 3.92 71.21
CA LEU A 106 -2.69 5.32 71.07
C LEU A 106 -2.62 5.75 69.59
N ASN A 107 -1.51 5.43 68.91
CA ASN A 107 -1.34 5.75 67.49
C ASN A 107 -2.32 5.00 66.57
N GLY A 108 -2.92 3.89 67.02
CA GLY A 108 -4.01 3.22 66.31
C GLY A 108 -5.37 3.94 66.38
N LEU A 109 -5.54 4.98 67.21
CA LEU A 109 -6.80 5.73 67.30
C LEU A 109 -7.10 6.53 66.04
N THR A 110 -6.09 7.09 65.38
CA THR A 110 -6.28 7.94 64.18
C THR A 110 -6.93 7.14 63.05
N GLY A 111 -6.43 5.93 62.77
CA GLY A 111 -7.02 5.02 61.79
C GLY A 111 -8.44 4.61 62.14
N ARG A 112 -8.70 4.27 63.41
CA ARG A 112 -10.06 3.92 63.88
C ARG A 112 -11.02 5.09 63.78
N HIS A 113 -10.57 6.32 64.05
CA HIS A 113 -11.38 7.51 63.94
C HIS A 113 -11.75 7.82 62.48
N LEU A 114 -10.79 7.73 61.55
CA LEU A 114 -11.04 7.87 60.12
C LEU A 114 -12.03 6.82 59.62
N ASP A 115 -11.83 5.56 60.01
CA ASP A 115 -12.75 4.47 59.68
C ASP A 115 -14.16 4.72 60.22
N PHE A 116 -14.28 5.19 61.47
CA PHE A 116 -15.56 5.55 62.06
C PHE A 116 -16.24 6.68 61.29
N TYR A 117 -15.52 7.77 61.02
CA TYR A 117 -16.07 8.93 60.32
C TYR A 117 -16.52 8.56 58.90
N TYR A 118 -15.65 7.94 58.10
CA TYR A 118 -15.97 7.61 56.71
C TYR A 118 -16.96 6.45 56.57
N LYS A 119 -16.82 5.36 57.34
CA LYS A 119 -17.68 4.18 57.18
C LYS A 119 -18.98 4.26 57.99
N LYS A 120 -19.01 4.93 59.15
CA LYS A 120 -20.20 4.98 60.04
C LYS A 120 -20.98 6.30 59.95
N ILE A 121 -20.29 7.45 59.95
CA ILE A 121 -20.96 8.76 59.87
C ILE A 121 -21.34 9.08 58.42
N LEU A 122 -20.36 9.10 57.51
CA LEU A 122 -20.58 9.40 56.10
C LEU A 122 -21.11 8.20 55.29
N ARG A 123 -21.03 6.99 55.85
CA ARG A 123 -21.49 5.74 55.22
C ARG A 123 -20.91 5.50 53.83
N LEU A 124 -19.66 5.92 53.62
CA LEU A 124 -18.94 5.60 52.39
C LEU A 124 -18.74 4.08 52.33
N ALA A 125 -19.16 3.50 51.21
CA ALA A 125 -18.92 2.10 50.89
C ALA A 125 -17.75 2.01 49.90
N PRO A 126 -16.84 1.04 50.07
CA PRO A 126 -15.88 0.71 49.02
C PRO A 126 -16.61 0.39 47.71
N HIS A 127 -16.05 0.83 46.58
CA HIS A 127 -16.60 0.43 45.30
C HIS A 127 -16.56 -1.10 45.14
N PRO A 128 -17.61 -1.71 44.57
CA PRO A 128 -17.59 -3.13 44.27
C PRO A 128 -16.48 -3.44 43.26
N ALA A 129 -15.99 -4.68 43.29
CA ALA A 129 -15.08 -5.17 42.27
C ALA A 129 -15.76 -5.09 40.88
N GLN A 130 -15.06 -4.56 39.90
CA GLN A 130 -15.50 -4.60 38.50
C GLN A 130 -14.88 -5.81 37.82
N SER A 131 -15.72 -6.58 37.12
CA SER A 131 -15.24 -7.70 36.30
C SER A 131 -14.31 -7.19 35.21
N ASP A 132 -13.27 -7.96 34.92
CA ASP A 132 -12.36 -7.71 33.82
C ASP A 132 -12.93 -8.26 32.51
N HIS A 133 -12.34 -7.81 31.40
CA HIS A 133 -12.74 -8.22 30.05
C HIS A 133 -11.51 -8.69 29.28
N ALA A 134 -11.72 -9.70 28.43
CA ALA A 134 -10.69 -10.24 27.54
C ALA A 134 -11.27 -10.51 26.15
N HIS A 135 -10.45 -10.38 25.12
CA HIS A 135 -10.81 -10.75 23.75
C HIS A 135 -10.37 -12.19 23.48
N LEU A 136 -11.26 -12.98 22.87
CA LEU A 136 -11.00 -14.36 22.46
C LEU A 136 -11.06 -14.47 20.94
N VAL A 137 -10.00 -15.05 20.36
CA VAL A 137 -9.97 -15.44 18.95
C VAL A 137 -10.24 -16.93 18.86
N LEU A 138 -11.36 -17.30 18.24
CA LEU A 138 -11.82 -18.68 18.14
C LEU A 138 -11.65 -19.17 16.70
N ASN A 139 -10.94 -20.28 16.51
CA ASN A 139 -10.77 -20.92 15.22
C ASN A 139 -11.53 -22.26 15.20
N LEU A 140 -12.26 -22.51 14.12
CA LEU A 140 -12.92 -23.80 13.90
C LEU A 140 -11.90 -24.88 13.51
N LYS A 141 -12.17 -26.14 13.91
CA LYS A 141 -11.43 -27.29 13.37
C LYS A 141 -11.74 -27.44 11.88
N LYS A 142 -10.77 -27.92 11.09
CA LYS A 142 -10.89 -28.08 9.62
C LYS A 142 -12.13 -28.88 9.18
N SER A 143 -12.63 -29.79 10.01
CA SER A 143 -13.81 -30.63 9.72
C SER A 143 -15.16 -29.94 9.96
N ILE A 144 -15.19 -28.76 10.58
CA ILE A 144 -16.42 -28.06 10.97
C ILE A 144 -16.51 -26.77 10.15
N ALA A 145 -17.55 -26.66 9.32
CA ALA A 145 -17.75 -25.51 8.44
C ALA A 145 -18.24 -24.26 9.19
N GLU A 146 -19.12 -24.46 10.17
CA GLU A 146 -19.74 -23.41 10.95
C GLU A 146 -19.83 -23.80 12.44
N GLY A 147 -19.81 -22.81 13.32
CA GLY A 147 -19.99 -23.00 14.75
C GLY A 147 -20.73 -21.84 15.37
N ARG A 148 -21.54 -22.11 16.40
CA ARG A 148 -22.26 -21.09 17.15
C ARG A 148 -21.72 -21.01 18.57
N VAL A 149 -21.49 -19.80 19.04
CA VAL A 149 -21.16 -19.48 20.43
C VAL A 149 -22.35 -18.69 21.00
N PRO A 150 -23.27 -19.34 21.74
CA PRO A 150 -24.38 -18.64 22.36
C PRO A 150 -23.92 -17.53 23.30
N LEU A 151 -24.77 -16.53 23.50
CA LEU A 151 -24.60 -15.56 24.59
C LEU A 151 -24.50 -16.32 25.92
N GLY A 152 -23.55 -15.93 26.75
CA GLY A 152 -23.38 -16.53 28.06
C GLY A 152 -22.50 -17.78 28.11
N THR A 153 -21.86 -18.16 27.00
CA THR A 153 -20.93 -19.29 26.95
C THR A 153 -19.73 -19.04 27.88
N LEU A 154 -19.40 -20.04 28.71
CA LEU A 154 -18.33 -19.94 29.69
C LEU A 154 -16.99 -20.44 29.13
N PHE A 155 -15.94 -19.65 29.32
CA PHE A 155 -14.56 -19.95 28.97
C PHE A 155 -13.71 -20.00 30.25
N LYS A 156 -13.12 -21.16 30.54
CA LYS A 156 -12.33 -21.39 31.76
C LYS A 156 -10.85 -21.10 31.51
N THR A 157 -10.20 -20.41 32.44
CA THR A 157 -8.74 -20.28 32.48
C THR A 157 -8.11 -21.37 33.34
N ALA A 158 -6.80 -21.60 33.15
CA ALA A 158 -6.04 -22.53 33.99
C ALA A 158 -5.96 -22.08 35.47
N THR A 159 -6.16 -20.79 35.75
CA THR A 159 -6.19 -20.22 37.11
C THR A 159 -7.54 -20.36 37.79
N GLY A 160 -8.55 -20.93 37.12
CA GLY A 160 -9.89 -21.14 37.68
C GLY A 160 -10.87 -19.97 37.51
N LEU A 161 -10.48 -18.92 36.79
CA LEU A 161 -11.38 -17.82 36.43
C LEU A 161 -12.27 -18.23 35.25
N ASN A 162 -13.52 -17.76 35.27
CA ASN A 162 -14.48 -18.02 34.20
C ASN A 162 -14.86 -16.70 33.52
N TYR A 163 -14.61 -16.62 32.22
CA TYR A 163 -15.12 -15.53 31.38
C TYR A 163 -16.40 -15.97 30.67
N GLN A 164 -17.26 -15.01 30.38
CA GLN A 164 -18.53 -15.24 29.72
C GLN A 164 -18.59 -14.46 28.40
N SER A 165 -19.12 -15.06 27.34
CA SER A 165 -19.39 -14.32 26.10
C SER A 165 -20.42 -13.22 26.34
N THR A 166 -20.10 -12.01 25.90
CA THR A 166 -20.96 -10.82 26.00
C THR A 166 -21.95 -10.68 24.85
N SER A 167 -21.76 -11.48 23.79
CA SER A 167 -22.64 -11.54 22.62
C SER A 167 -22.70 -12.96 22.07
N GLU A 168 -23.74 -13.22 21.29
CA GLU A 168 -23.82 -14.41 20.46
C GLU A 168 -22.96 -14.23 19.20
N ALA A 169 -22.16 -15.25 18.86
CA ALA A 169 -21.29 -15.22 17.69
C ALA A 169 -21.47 -16.46 16.81
N PHE A 170 -21.53 -16.23 15.50
CA PHE A 170 -21.47 -17.28 14.48
C PHE A 170 -20.08 -17.28 13.85
N LEU A 171 -19.41 -18.42 13.93
CA LEU A 171 -18.06 -18.64 13.45
C LEU A 171 -18.12 -19.40 12.12
N TYR A 172 -17.28 -19.00 11.18
CA TYR A 172 -17.09 -19.65 9.90
C TYR A 172 -15.59 -19.89 9.68
N GLN A 173 -15.25 -20.74 8.71
CA GLN A 173 -13.86 -20.92 8.26
C GLN A 173 -13.39 -19.73 7.41
N SER A 174 -13.40 -18.53 7.99
CA SER A 174 -12.89 -17.31 7.38
C SER A 174 -11.58 -16.91 8.05
N ALA A 175 -10.56 -16.66 7.24
CA ALA A 175 -9.29 -16.12 7.70
C ALA A 175 -8.95 -14.86 6.90
N VAL A 176 -8.23 -13.94 7.53
CA VAL A 176 -7.64 -12.81 6.82
C VAL A 176 -6.55 -13.36 5.89
N ALA A 177 -6.85 -13.41 4.59
CA ALA A 177 -5.94 -13.97 3.59
C ALA A 177 -4.72 -13.06 3.34
N HIS A 178 -4.96 -11.74 3.25
CA HIS A 178 -3.91 -10.75 3.02
C HIS A 178 -4.18 -9.48 3.81
N LEU A 179 -3.14 -8.92 4.42
CA LEU A 179 -3.12 -7.59 5.00
C LEU A 179 -2.22 -6.71 4.15
N ARG A 180 -2.79 -5.66 3.57
CA ARG A 180 -2.10 -4.81 2.60
C ARG A 180 -2.34 -3.35 2.92
N THR A 181 -1.32 -2.52 2.76
CA THR A 181 -1.38 -1.10 3.08
C THR A 181 -0.91 -0.26 1.91
N ILE A 182 -1.59 0.86 1.68
CA ILE A 182 -1.11 1.95 0.84
C ILE A 182 -1.08 3.19 1.71
N TYR A 183 0.05 3.88 1.71
CA TYR A 183 0.26 5.09 2.50
C TYR A 183 0.65 6.23 1.55
N VAL A 184 0.08 7.41 1.80
CA VAL A 184 0.46 8.65 1.11
C VAL A 184 1.05 9.56 2.16
N ASP A 185 2.33 9.87 2.01
CA ASP A 185 3.02 10.74 2.95
C ASP A 185 2.41 12.16 2.91
N PRO A 186 1.96 12.71 4.05
CA PRO A 186 1.31 14.02 4.07
C PRO A 186 2.25 15.17 3.68
N THR A 187 3.56 15.02 3.86
CA THR A 187 4.60 16.02 3.59
C THR A 187 5.18 15.87 2.18
N THR A 188 5.70 14.69 1.85
CA THR A 188 6.38 14.45 0.56
C THR A 188 5.41 14.11 -0.57
N LYS A 189 4.16 13.75 -0.24
CA LYS A 189 3.14 13.22 -1.15
C LYS A 189 3.56 11.95 -1.89
N GLN A 190 4.62 11.29 -1.42
CA GLN A 190 5.07 10.01 -1.95
C GLN A 190 4.08 8.91 -1.58
N ILE A 191 3.81 8.04 -2.55
CA ILE A 191 2.95 6.88 -2.37
C ILE A 191 3.84 5.68 -2.08
N THR A 192 3.59 5.01 -0.95
CA THR A 192 4.26 3.76 -0.56
C THR A 192 3.23 2.65 -0.40
N ALA A 193 3.67 1.41 -0.62
CA ALA A 193 2.79 0.26 -0.53
C ALA A 193 3.47 -0.89 0.22
N ALA A 194 2.70 -1.60 1.03
CA ALA A 194 3.10 -2.83 1.70
C ALA A 194 2.17 -3.96 1.27
N PRO A 195 2.57 -4.81 0.29
CA PRO A 195 1.84 -6.02 -0.07
C PRO A 195 1.65 -7.00 1.09
N ILE A 196 2.54 -6.97 2.09
CA ILE A 196 2.45 -7.72 3.34
C ILE A 196 2.60 -6.72 4.50
N ALA A 197 1.49 -6.17 4.97
CA ALA A 197 1.50 -5.06 5.94
C ALA A 197 2.09 -5.47 7.31
N ASN A 198 1.92 -6.74 7.69
CA ASN A 198 2.40 -7.32 8.95
C ASN A 198 3.85 -7.85 8.85
N SER A 199 4.71 -7.18 8.09
CA SER A 199 6.15 -7.47 7.98
C SER A 199 6.96 -6.22 8.32
N VAL A 200 8.27 -6.34 8.59
CA VAL A 200 9.14 -5.19 8.92
C VAL A 200 9.22 -4.18 7.77
N ASP A 201 9.48 -4.71 6.58
CA ASP A 201 9.76 -4.01 5.32
C ASP A 201 8.52 -3.78 4.43
N GLY A 202 7.36 -4.34 4.79
CA GLY A 202 6.17 -4.38 3.94
C GLY A 202 6.19 -5.45 2.82
N LEU A 203 7.26 -6.23 2.68
CA LEU A 203 7.46 -7.25 1.63
C LEU A 203 7.53 -8.69 2.17
N GLY A 204 7.38 -8.89 3.47
CA GLY A 204 7.32 -10.21 4.10
C GLY A 204 8.43 -10.53 5.10
N GLU A 205 9.34 -9.60 5.38
CA GLU A 205 10.36 -9.79 6.43
C GLU A 205 9.72 -10.00 7.82
N LYS A 206 10.18 -11.03 8.53
CA LYS A 206 9.62 -11.43 9.82
C LYS A 206 9.80 -10.34 10.87
N LEU A 207 8.75 -10.10 11.66
CA LEU A 207 8.81 -9.25 12.85
C LEU A 207 9.67 -9.91 13.95
N SER A 208 10.23 -9.10 14.85
CA SER A 208 11.00 -9.59 16.00
C SER A 208 10.12 -10.47 16.90
N GLU A 209 10.71 -11.52 17.47
CA GLU A 209 10.02 -12.35 18.47
C GLU A 209 9.82 -11.62 19.81
N GLU A 210 10.67 -10.63 20.12
CA GLU A 210 10.57 -9.82 21.34
C GLU A 210 9.45 -8.78 21.26
N ASP A 211 9.17 -8.26 20.06
CA ASP A 211 8.06 -7.34 19.78
C ASP A 211 7.43 -7.65 18.42
N PRO A 212 6.36 -8.48 18.38
CA PRO A 212 5.67 -8.85 17.14
C PRO A 212 4.71 -7.74 16.65
N SER A 213 4.83 -6.52 17.17
CA SER A 213 3.98 -5.40 16.78
C SER A 213 4.43 -4.79 15.45
N TRP A 214 3.47 -4.24 14.70
CA TRP A 214 3.76 -3.44 13.50
C TRP A 214 2.88 -2.20 13.49
N HIS A 215 3.34 -1.15 12.81
CA HIS A 215 2.54 0.05 12.61
C HIS A 215 1.45 -0.20 11.56
N PRO A 216 0.15 -0.18 11.94
CA PRO A 216 -0.91 -0.27 10.96
C PRO A 216 -0.93 1.02 10.11
N PHE A 217 -1.41 0.90 8.86
CA PHE A 217 -1.58 2.04 7.95
C PHE A 217 -0.28 2.72 7.44
N GLY A 218 0.89 2.13 7.67
CA GLY A 218 2.13 2.48 6.95
C GLY A 218 2.86 3.73 7.45
N PHE A 219 2.45 4.27 8.59
CA PHE A 219 3.10 5.41 9.24
C PHE A 219 4.50 5.05 9.76
N ASN A 220 5.47 5.97 9.64
CA ASN A 220 6.85 5.86 10.15
C ASN A 220 7.63 4.60 9.72
N ARG A 221 7.41 4.12 8.49
CA ARG A 221 8.16 3.00 7.92
C ARG A 221 8.90 3.40 6.65
N ASN A 222 10.10 2.85 6.50
CA ASN A 222 10.80 2.75 5.20
C ASN A 222 10.09 1.69 4.34
N LEU A 223 8.84 1.96 3.97
CA LEU A 223 8.12 1.13 3.02
C LEU A 223 8.70 1.33 1.61
N PRO A 224 8.68 0.29 0.77
CA PRO A 224 9.08 0.45 -0.61
C PRO A 224 8.14 1.45 -1.30
N ALA A 225 8.70 2.17 -2.26
CA ALA A 225 7.91 3.00 -3.16
C ALA A 225 6.83 2.13 -3.80
N ALA A 226 5.60 2.63 -3.83
CA ALA A 226 4.54 1.93 -4.54
C ALA A 226 4.91 1.88 -6.02
N ALA A 227 4.74 0.72 -6.66
CA ALA A 227 4.69 0.66 -8.11
C ALA A 227 3.34 1.26 -8.55
N ASP A 228 3.28 2.58 -8.62
CA ASP A 228 2.10 3.32 -9.08
C ASP A 228 2.13 3.49 -10.61
N GLY A 229 0.96 3.62 -11.20
CA GLY A 229 0.82 3.53 -12.64
C GLY A 229 -0.59 3.17 -13.08
N PHE A 230 -0.74 3.00 -14.38
CA PHE A 230 -1.99 2.57 -14.99
C PHE A 230 -1.73 1.68 -16.19
N ALA A 231 -2.75 0.92 -16.61
CA ALA A 231 -2.66 0.07 -17.78
C ALA A 231 -3.94 0.17 -18.61
N LEU A 232 -3.79 0.04 -19.92
CA LEU A 232 -4.90 -0.02 -20.88
C LEU A 232 -4.77 -1.32 -21.67
N SER A 233 -5.89 -2.01 -21.89
CA SER A 233 -5.95 -3.19 -22.74
C SER A 233 -6.84 -2.92 -23.94
N SER A 234 -6.38 -3.31 -25.14
CA SER A 234 -7.17 -3.16 -26.36
C SER A 234 -6.66 -4.04 -27.50
N PRO A 235 -7.53 -4.73 -28.26
CA PRO A 235 -7.14 -5.51 -29.43
C PRO A 235 -6.41 -4.70 -30.51
N VAL A 236 -6.62 -3.37 -30.56
CA VAL A 236 -5.94 -2.50 -31.55
C VAL A 236 -4.41 -2.52 -31.39
N LEU A 237 -3.92 -2.89 -30.20
CA LEU A 237 -2.50 -2.92 -29.85
C LEU A 237 -1.77 -4.18 -30.37
N VAL A 238 -2.45 -5.15 -30.98
CA VAL A 238 -1.79 -6.31 -31.59
C VAL A 238 -0.90 -5.80 -32.73
N MET A 239 0.42 -5.88 -32.61
CA MET A 239 1.37 -5.36 -33.60
C MET A 239 2.60 -6.26 -33.71
N ARG A 240 2.64 -7.09 -34.74
CA ARG A 240 3.57 -8.24 -34.80
C ARG A 240 4.96 -7.86 -35.29
N GLU A 241 5.06 -6.91 -36.20
CA GLU A 241 6.31 -6.57 -36.86
C GLU A 241 6.31 -5.12 -37.37
N GLY A 242 7.40 -4.72 -38.02
CA GLY A 242 7.54 -3.41 -38.60
C GLY A 242 7.84 -2.32 -37.58
N LEU A 243 7.92 -1.08 -38.08
CA LEU A 243 8.02 0.11 -37.24
C LEU A 243 6.61 0.46 -36.78
N ARG A 244 6.41 0.48 -35.46
CA ARG A 244 5.09 0.59 -34.85
C ARG A 244 5.03 1.88 -34.05
N LYS A 245 4.06 2.73 -34.35
CA LYS A 245 3.77 3.95 -33.60
C LYS A 245 2.41 3.84 -32.96
N ILE A 246 2.33 4.23 -31.69
CA ILE A 246 1.10 4.19 -30.90
C ILE A 246 0.80 5.60 -30.45
N THR A 247 -0.38 6.11 -30.80
CA THR A 247 -0.91 7.36 -30.26
C THR A 247 -2.00 7.03 -29.24
N VAL A 248 -1.75 7.36 -27.98
CA VAL A 248 -2.74 7.24 -26.90
C VAL A 248 -3.21 8.63 -26.53
N ILE A 249 -4.53 8.85 -26.56
CA ILE A 249 -5.15 10.12 -26.20
C ILE A 249 -6.05 9.88 -24.99
N LEU A 250 -5.69 10.47 -23.86
CA LEU A 250 -6.46 10.43 -22.63
C LEU A 250 -7.16 11.77 -22.42
N THR A 251 -8.46 11.74 -22.14
CA THR A 251 -9.20 12.91 -21.66
C THR A 251 -9.49 12.72 -20.18
N LEU A 252 -8.82 13.52 -19.35
CA LEU A 252 -8.85 13.43 -17.91
C LEU A 252 -9.62 14.60 -17.31
N ASN A 253 -10.30 14.34 -16.20
CA ASN A 253 -10.91 15.37 -15.38
C ASN A 253 -10.40 15.27 -13.94
N PHE A 254 -9.87 16.39 -13.44
CA PHE A 254 -9.30 16.51 -12.11
C PHE A 254 -10.33 17.09 -11.15
N ALA A 255 -10.45 16.50 -9.96
CA ALA A 255 -11.37 16.98 -8.93
C ALA A 255 -10.86 18.27 -8.23
N SER A 256 -9.53 18.44 -8.19
CA SER A 256 -8.81 19.57 -7.62
C SER A 256 -8.07 20.34 -8.71
N THR A 257 -7.39 21.44 -8.34
CA THR A 257 -6.56 22.21 -9.27
C THR A 257 -5.56 21.29 -9.97
N PRO A 258 -5.63 21.13 -11.30
CA PRO A 258 -4.76 20.20 -12.00
C PRO A 258 -3.29 20.67 -11.96
N PRO A 259 -2.32 19.75 -12.04
CA PRO A 259 -0.92 20.13 -12.25
C PRO A 259 -0.77 20.94 -13.54
N THR A 260 0.31 21.73 -13.62
CA THR A 260 0.55 22.54 -14.82
C THR A 260 0.82 21.66 -16.03
N ASP A 261 0.50 22.18 -17.23
CA ASP A 261 0.66 21.42 -18.47
C ASP A 261 2.13 21.00 -18.71
N ALA A 262 3.08 21.85 -18.29
CA ALA A 262 4.52 21.53 -18.34
C ALA A 262 4.90 20.40 -17.38
N GLU A 263 4.32 20.35 -16.18
CA GLU A 263 4.54 19.27 -15.23
C GLU A 263 3.94 17.96 -15.74
N LEU A 264 2.71 17.98 -16.25
CA LEU A 264 2.08 16.81 -16.87
C LEU A 264 2.91 16.30 -18.04
N LYS A 265 3.31 17.19 -18.96
CA LYS A 265 4.16 16.84 -20.10
C LYS A 265 5.44 16.15 -19.64
N THR A 266 6.18 16.78 -18.73
CA THR A 266 7.43 16.22 -18.19
C THR A 266 7.19 14.86 -17.54
N HIS A 267 6.11 14.72 -16.77
CA HIS A 267 5.78 13.48 -16.08
C HIS A 267 5.46 12.33 -17.06
N PHE A 268 4.76 12.60 -18.16
CA PHE A 268 4.49 11.59 -19.19
C PHE A 268 5.70 11.28 -20.10
N GLU A 269 6.65 12.21 -20.25
CA GLU A 269 7.85 12.01 -21.06
C GLU A 269 8.97 11.29 -20.30
N SER A 270 9.13 11.55 -19.00
CA SER A 270 10.24 11.01 -18.21
C SER A 270 9.86 10.43 -16.85
N GLY A 271 8.63 10.64 -16.38
CA GLY A 271 8.14 10.10 -15.11
C GLY A 271 7.56 8.69 -15.21
N PHE A 272 7.20 8.23 -16.41
CA PHE A 272 6.68 6.88 -16.65
C PHE A 272 7.58 6.05 -17.57
N GLY A 273 7.82 4.81 -17.17
CA GLY A 273 8.28 3.74 -18.06
C GLY A 273 7.10 3.08 -18.72
N VAL A 274 7.13 2.93 -20.06
CA VAL A 274 6.02 2.38 -20.83
C VAL A 274 6.39 1.02 -21.40
N LYS A 275 5.55 0.03 -21.12
CA LYS A 275 5.76 -1.37 -21.52
C LYS A 275 4.51 -1.95 -22.14
N LEU A 276 4.68 -2.85 -23.10
CA LEU A 276 3.59 -3.57 -23.77
C LEU A 276 3.75 -5.08 -23.60
N SER A 277 2.63 -5.81 -23.67
CA SER A 277 2.65 -7.27 -23.60
C SER A 277 3.34 -7.89 -24.82
N GLY A 278 4.50 -8.51 -24.59
CA GLY A 278 5.21 -9.31 -25.58
C GLY A 278 4.99 -10.81 -25.38
N GLU A 279 5.54 -11.60 -26.30
CA GLU A 279 5.38 -13.06 -26.30
C GLU A 279 6.03 -13.77 -25.12
N LYS A 280 7.16 -13.23 -24.63
CA LYS A 280 7.95 -13.82 -23.54
C LYS A 280 8.12 -12.89 -22.35
N ASP A 281 8.29 -11.60 -22.61
CA ASP A 281 8.47 -10.56 -21.61
C ASP A 281 7.84 -9.25 -22.11
N TRP A 282 7.80 -8.24 -21.24
CA TRP A 282 7.36 -6.89 -21.53
C TRP A 282 8.26 -6.23 -22.58
N VAL A 283 7.66 -5.61 -23.59
CA VAL A 283 8.35 -4.85 -24.63
C VAL A 283 8.33 -3.38 -24.27
N GLU A 284 9.51 -2.76 -24.12
CA GLU A 284 9.61 -1.34 -23.82
C GLU A 284 9.24 -0.48 -25.04
N ALA A 285 8.45 0.57 -24.79
CA ALA A 285 8.10 1.56 -25.80
C ALA A 285 8.80 2.89 -25.53
N LYS A 286 9.40 3.45 -26.58
CA LYS A 286 10.06 4.75 -26.49
C LYS A 286 9.02 5.86 -26.60
N VAL A 287 9.00 6.76 -25.62
CA VAL A 287 8.18 7.99 -25.71
C VAL A 287 8.84 8.92 -26.71
N ILE A 288 8.08 9.37 -27.71
CA ILE A 288 8.53 10.34 -28.71
C ILE A 288 8.13 11.75 -28.28
N SER A 289 6.89 11.93 -27.82
CA SER A 289 6.40 13.22 -27.36
C SER A 289 5.13 13.07 -26.53
N ALA A 290 4.95 13.95 -25.54
CA ALA A 290 3.66 14.20 -24.91
C ALA A 290 3.17 15.61 -25.25
N THR A 291 1.89 15.73 -25.60
CA THR A 291 1.22 17.02 -25.83
C THR A 291 0.03 17.13 -24.89
N ILE A 292 -0.04 18.23 -24.15
CA ILE A 292 -1.13 18.52 -23.22
C ILE A 292 -1.93 19.69 -23.80
N THR A 293 -3.23 19.51 -23.92
CA THR A 293 -4.16 20.56 -24.34
C THR A 293 -5.31 20.69 -23.35
N ASN A 294 -5.78 21.92 -23.16
CA ASN A 294 -6.80 22.21 -22.16
C ASN A 294 -8.15 22.37 -22.85
N ASN A 295 -9.09 21.50 -22.51
CA ASN A 295 -10.47 21.60 -23.01
C ASN A 295 -11.34 22.45 -22.07
N SER A 296 -10.98 22.53 -20.79
CA SER A 296 -11.70 23.26 -19.73
C SER A 296 -10.77 23.44 -18.52
N PRO A 297 -11.09 24.30 -17.54
CA PRO A 297 -10.23 24.57 -16.38
C PRO A 297 -9.75 23.30 -15.64
N ALA A 298 -10.66 22.33 -15.44
CA ALA A 298 -10.39 21.05 -14.75
C ALA A 298 -10.09 19.86 -15.70
N SER A 299 -10.23 20.05 -17.02
CA SER A 299 -10.06 18.97 -18.00
C SER A 299 -8.74 19.11 -18.75
N ARG A 300 -8.03 17.99 -18.92
CA ARG A 300 -6.80 17.91 -19.71
C ARG A 300 -6.92 16.79 -20.73
N LYS A 301 -6.55 17.08 -21.97
CA LYS A 301 -6.38 16.09 -23.03
C LYS A 301 -4.89 15.87 -23.25
N ILE A 302 -4.48 14.62 -23.05
CA ILE A 302 -3.09 14.18 -23.04
C ILE A 302 -2.88 13.27 -24.25
N SER A 303 -2.10 13.72 -25.22
CA SER A 303 -1.76 12.97 -26.43
C SER A 303 -0.33 12.48 -26.34
N LEU A 304 -0.17 11.15 -26.36
CA LEU A 304 1.09 10.46 -26.12
C LEU A 304 1.47 9.69 -27.38
N LEU A 305 2.64 9.96 -27.93
CA LEU A 305 3.18 9.25 -29.08
C LEU A 305 4.32 8.34 -28.64
N TYR A 306 4.16 7.05 -28.90
CA TYR A 306 5.16 6.03 -28.64
C TYR A 306 5.65 5.40 -29.93
N GLU A 307 6.89 4.92 -29.91
CA GLU A 307 7.50 4.16 -30.99
C GLU A 307 8.09 2.86 -30.47
N ILE A 308 7.89 1.79 -31.25
CA ILE A 308 8.50 0.48 -31.06
C ILE A 308 9.26 0.17 -32.35
N ALA A 309 10.58 0.06 -32.23
CA ALA A 309 11.48 -0.21 -33.35
C ALA A 309 11.22 -1.60 -33.97
N THR A 310 11.65 -1.78 -35.22
CA THR A 310 11.47 -3.02 -36.00
C THR A 310 12.14 -4.25 -35.40
N GLY A 311 13.20 -4.07 -34.59
CA GLY A 311 13.94 -5.16 -33.96
C GLY A 311 13.34 -5.68 -32.65
N LEU A 312 12.30 -5.04 -32.12
CA LEU A 312 11.66 -5.45 -30.86
C LEU A 312 10.60 -6.53 -31.10
N PRO A 313 10.34 -7.43 -30.12
CA PRO A 313 9.37 -8.51 -30.25
C PRO A 313 7.95 -8.06 -30.61
N ALA A 314 7.14 -9.01 -31.08
CA ALA A 314 5.72 -8.79 -31.38
C ALA A 314 4.93 -8.35 -30.13
N ILE A 315 3.99 -7.42 -30.31
CA ILE A 315 3.01 -7.08 -29.30
C ILE A 315 1.81 -8.02 -29.46
N VAL A 316 1.55 -8.81 -28.42
CA VAL A 316 0.60 -9.91 -28.43
C VAL A 316 -0.35 -9.81 -27.22
N PRO A 317 -1.49 -10.55 -27.23
CA PRO A 317 -2.36 -10.67 -26.06
C PRO A 317 -1.62 -10.91 -24.74
N TYR A 318 -2.11 -10.29 -23.67
CA TYR A 318 -1.53 -10.48 -22.34
C TYR A 318 -1.64 -11.95 -21.90
N ASN A 319 -0.53 -12.49 -21.39
CA ASN A 319 -0.48 -13.83 -20.84
C ASN A 319 -0.14 -13.78 -19.34
N PRO A 320 -1.09 -14.11 -18.44
CA PRO A 320 -0.88 -14.02 -16.99
C PRO A 320 0.12 -15.04 -16.44
N THR A 321 0.48 -16.08 -17.20
CA THR A 321 1.51 -17.05 -16.76
C THR A 321 2.93 -16.57 -17.05
N LEU A 322 3.11 -15.69 -18.03
CA LEU A 322 4.43 -15.20 -18.46
C LEU A 322 4.69 -13.78 -17.95
N LEU A 323 3.67 -12.93 -17.93
CA LEU A 323 3.80 -11.51 -17.63
C LEU A 323 3.25 -11.17 -16.25
N THR A 324 4.03 -10.43 -15.46
CA THR A 324 3.61 -9.90 -14.15
C THR A 324 2.61 -8.76 -14.31
N GLY A 325 1.61 -8.68 -13.43
CA GLY A 325 0.61 -7.59 -13.43
C GLY A 325 -0.78 -8.01 -12.97
N GLY A 326 -1.16 -9.27 -13.21
CA GLY A 326 -2.45 -9.81 -12.76
C GLY A 326 -3.66 -9.21 -13.48
N TYR A 327 -3.51 -8.83 -14.75
CA TYR A 327 -4.59 -8.26 -15.54
C TYR A 327 -5.54 -9.35 -16.03
N ASP A 328 -6.84 -9.19 -15.78
CA ASP A 328 -7.88 -10.09 -16.31
C ASP A 328 -8.29 -9.65 -17.73
N THR A 329 -7.45 -9.96 -18.72
CA THR A 329 -7.68 -9.59 -20.11
C THR A 329 -7.01 -10.53 -21.10
N LEU A 330 -7.68 -10.76 -22.23
CA LEU A 330 -7.17 -11.49 -23.39
C LEU A 330 -6.71 -10.56 -24.51
N ALA A 331 -6.71 -9.24 -24.29
CA ALA A 331 -6.18 -8.26 -25.22
C ALA A 331 -4.73 -7.91 -24.86
N PRO A 332 -3.93 -7.36 -25.80
CA PRO A 332 -2.65 -6.79 -25.45
C PRO A 332 -2.81 -5.63 -24.47
N VAL A 333 -1.83 -5.47 -23.59
CA VAL A 333 -1.80 -4.46 -22.54
C VAL A 333 -0.64 -3.51 -22.80
N ILE A 334 -0.91 -2.22 -22.68
CA ILE A 334 0.11 -1.17 -22.51
C ILE A 334 0.03 -0.67 -21.07
N ARG A 335 1.16 -0.63 -20.36
CA ARG A 335 1.25 -0.20 -18.97
C ARG A 335 2.26 0.93 -18.80
N TRP A 336 1.93 1.85 -17.91
CA TRP A 336 2.77 2.95 -17.46
C TRP A 336 3.13 2.70 -16.00
N GLU A 337 4.41 2.56 -15.72
CA GLU A 337 4.96 2.36 -14.37
C GLU A 337 5.74 3.61 -13.99
N THR A 338 5.52 4.16 -12.81
CA THR A 338 6.30 5.31 -12.33
C THR A 338 7.77 4.95 -12.21
N LEU A 339 8.60 5.90 -12.61
CA LEU A 339 10.04 5.85 -12.43
C LEU A 339 10.46 6.69 -11.23
N THR A 340 11.70 6.56 -10.79
CA THR A 340 12.26 7.37 -9.70
C THR A 340 12.29 8.88 -10.01
N THR A 341 12.23 9.24 -11.29
CA THR A 341 12.11 10.60 -11.83
C THR A 341 10.68 11.16 -11.74
N ALA A 342 9.69 10.34 -11.39
CA ALA A 342 8.31 10.76 -11.27
C ALA A 342 8.15 11.79 -10.13
N LYS A 343 7.45 12.89 -10.43
CA LYS A 343 7.07 13.89 -9.42
C LYS A 343 5.90 13.36 -8.58
N PRO A 344 6.05 13.16 -7.25
CA PRO A 344 5.01 12.58 -6.41
C PRO A 344 3.67 13.32 -6.43
N LEU A 345 3.71 14.66 -6.46
CA LEU A 345 2.52 15.51 -6.56
C LEU A 345 1.71 15.24 -7.84
N VAL A 346 2.39 15.02 -8.97
CA VAL A 346 1.74 14.76 -10.25
C VAL A 346 1.17 13.33 -10.26
N SER A 347 1.91 12.34 -9.76
CA SER A 347 1.40 10.97 -9.58
C SER A 347 0.13 10.96 -8.72
N LEU A 348 0.14 11.67 -7.59
CA LEU A 348 -1.02 11.78 -6.70
C LEU A 348 -2.21 12.42 -7.41
N ALA A 349 -2.01 13.54 -8.10
CA ALA A 349 -3.08 14.21 -8.85
C ALA A 349 -3.66 13.31 -9.96
N LEU A 350 -2.81 12.55 -10.66
CA LEU A 350 -3.25 11.57 -11.65
C LEU A 350 -4.02 10.41 -10.99
N SER A 351 -3.66 10.01 -9.77
CA SER A 351 -4.37 8.97 -8.99
C SER A 351 -5.79 9.36 -8.56
N GLU A 352 -6.04 10.66 -8.43
CA GLU A 352 -7.34 11.23 -8.11
C GLU A 352 -8.13 11.62 -9.36
N ALA A 353 -7.50 11.61 -10.54
CA ALA A 353 -8.14 11.98 -11.80
C ALA A 353 -9.13 10.91 -12.28
N THR A 354 -10.16 11.38 -12.98
CA THR A 354 -11.19 10.54 -13.62
C THR A 354 -11.00 10.49 -15.13
N VAL A 355 -11.14 9.30 -15.73
CA VAL A 355 -11.08 9.12 -17.18
C VAL A 355 -12.42 9.48 -17.80
N GLN A 356 -12.44 10.44 -18.71
CA GLN A 356 -13.64 10.75 -19.50
C GLN A 356 -13.65 10.02 -20.84
N ALA A 357 -12.49 9.93 -21.50
CA ALA A 357 -12.37 9.25 -22.78
C ALA A 357 -10.94 8.74 -23.01
N VAL A 358 -10.83 7.64 -23.73
CA VAL A 358 -9.56 7.06 -24.19
C VAL A 358 -9.68 6.80 -25.69
N GLN A 359 -8.68 7.23 -26.46
CA GLN A 359 -8.54 6.87 -27.87
C GLN A 359 -7.15 6.29 -28.10
N ILE A 360 -7.08 5.18 -28.82
CA ILE A 360 -5.83 4.52 -29.18
C ILE A 360 -5.79 4.42 -30.70
N LYS A 361 -4.74 4.96 -31.31
CA LYS A 361 -4.44 4.83 -32.73
C LYS A 361 -3.09 4.13 -32.86
N VAL A 362 -3.00 3.22 -33.83
CA VAL A 362 -1.74 2.55 -34.18
C VAL A 362 -1.42 2.83 -35.64
N ASP A 363 -0.13 2.97 -35.93
CA ASP A 363 0.43 3.10 -37.26
C ASP A 363 1.56 2.08 -37.37
N VAL A 364 1.46 1.16 -38.32
CA VAL A 364 2.46 0.10 -38.52
C VAL A 364 2.96 0.19 -39.95
N SER A 365 4.27 0.29 -40.09
CA SER A 365 4.94 0.43 -41.39
C SER A 365 6.01 -0.65 -41.58
N GLY A 366 6.22 -1.07 -42.82
CA GLY A 366 7.19 -2.12 -43.16
C GLY A 366 6.75 -3.54 -42.79
N MET A 367 5.44 -3.83 -42.74
CA MET A 367 4.92 -5.18 -42.59
C MET A 367 5.30 -6.05 -43.80
N LYS A 368 5.71 -7.29 -43.56
CA LYS A 368 6.15 -8.24 -44.61
C LYS A 368 5.36 -9.55 -44.59
N ASN A 369 4.80 -9.90 -43.44
CA ASN A 369 4.00 -11.10 -43.24
C ASN A 369 2.56 -10.87 -43.69
N VAL A 370 2.39 -10.83 -45.02
CA VAL A 370 1.09 -10.75 -45.70
C VAL A 370 0.86 -12.02 -46.50
N LYS A 371 -0.39 -12.46 -46.56
CA LYS A 371 -0.83 -13.58 -47.40
C LYS A 371 -1.22 -13.01 -48.77
N LEU A 372 -0.52 -13.42 -49.82
CA LEU A 372 -0.80 -12.96 -51.18
C LEU A 372 -1.46 -14.08 -51.99
N GLU A 373 -2.49 -13.75 -52.75
CA GLU A 373 -3.23 -14.70 -53.58
C GLU A 373 -3.76 -14.00 -54.83
N ASN A 374 -3.85 -14.73 -55.94
CA ASN A 374 -4.56 -14.30 -57.14
C ASN A 374 -5.46 -15.42 -57.66
N ASP A 375 -6.08 -15.23 -58.82
CA ASP A 375 -6.95 -16.21 -59.45
C ASP A 375 -6.29 -17.58 -59.76
N HIS A 376 -4.95 -17.65 -59.72
CA HIS A 376 -4.15 -18.86 -59.93
C HIS A 376 -3.64 -19.50 -58.63
N GLY A 377 -3.95 -18.92 -57.46
CA GLY A 377 -3.60 -19.44 -56.14
C GLY A 377 -2.62 -18.55 -55.37
N LYS A 378 -2.01 -19.15 -54.35
CA LYS A 378 -1.14 -18.45 -53.38
C LYS A 378 0.16 -17.98 -54.02
N LEU A 379 0.57 -16.76 -53.65
CA LEU A 379 1.78 -16.10 -54.14
C LEU A 379 2.81 -15.96 -53.01
N ASP A 380 4.09 -16.06 -53.38
CA ASP A 380 5.23 -15.91 -52.48
C ASP A 380 5.84 -14.51 -52.62
N ALA A 381 5.66 -13.68 -51.59
CA ALA A 381 6.17 -12.31 -51.56
C ALA A 381 7.70 -12.19 -51.58
N SER A 382 8.42 -13.29 -51.33
CA SER A 382 9.90 -13.30 -51.35
C SER A 382 10.48 -13.36 -52.77
N LYS A 383 9.65 -13.63 -53.78
CA LYS A 383 10.05 -13.75 -55.18
C LYS A 383 9.24 -12.80 -56.05
N PRO A 384 9.76 -12.38 -57.22
CA PRO A 384 8.94 -11.66 -58.20
C PRO A 384 7.75 -12.52 -58.62
N PHE A 385 6.55 -11.94 -58.62
CA PHE A 385 5.30 -12.61 -58.98
C PHE A 385 4.44 -11.74 -59.89
N TYR A 386 3.45 -12.36 -60.54
CA TYR A 386 2.45 -11.66 -61.36
C TYR A 386 1.17 -11.44 -60.52
N PRO A 387 0.88 -10.21 -60.05
CA PRO A 387 -0.25 -9.96 -59.14
C PRO A 387 -1.60 -10.35 -59.75
N PHE A 388 -1.77 -10.14 -61.06
CA PHE A 388 -3.00 -10.46 -61.80
C PHE A 388 -2.82 -11.66 -62.75
N GLY A 389 -1.83 -12.53 -62.48
CA GLY A 389 -1.46 -13.62 -63.37
C GLY A 389 -0.65 -13.17 -64.59
N PRO A 390 -0.13 -14.13 -65.39
CA PRO A 390 0.75 -13.84 -66.53
C PRO A 390 0.02 -13.16 -67.71
N THR A 391 -1.31 -13.31 -67.78
CA THR A 391 -2.17 -12.71 -68.80
C THR A 391 -3.39 -12.05 -68.15
N PRO A 392 -3.22 -10.83 -67.59
CA PRO A 392 -4.29 -10.16 -66.85
C PRO A 392 -5.48 -9.84 -67.75
N LYS A 393 -6.69 -10.11 -67.25
CA LYS A 393 -7.96 -9.75 -67.89
C LYS A 393 -8.71 -8.73 -67.02
N ILE A 394 -9.66 -8.02 -67.61
CA ILE A 394 -10.59 -7.20 -66.82
C ILE A 394 -11.33 -8.13 -65.86
N GLY A 395 -11.26 -7.82 -64.56
CA GLY A 395 -11.82 -8.65 -63.49
C GLY A 395 -10.82 -9.60 -62.82
N SER A 396 -9.57 -9.70 -63.31
CA SER A 396 -8.52 -10.45 -62.61
C SER A 396 -8.27 -9.87 -61.22
N SER A 397 -8.22 -10.74 -60.20
CA SER A 397 -8.17 -10.32 -58.80
C SER A 397 -6.80 -10.59 -58.16
N PHE A 398 -6.41 -9.70 -57.24
CA PHE A 398 -5.22 -9.82 -56.41
C PHE A 398 -5.61 -9.53 -54.96
N TYR A 399 -5.44 -10.52 -54.10
CA TYR A 399 -5.84 -10.50 -52.70
C TYR A 399 -4.63 -10.35 -51.78
N ILE A 400 -4.75 -9.44 -50.80
CA ILE A 400 -3.76 -9.21 -49.76
C ILE A 400 -4.44 -9.46 -48.41
N GLY A 401 -4.10 -10.58 -47.79
CA GLY A 401 -4.55 -10.94 -46.45
C GLY A 401 -3.56 -10.46 -45.39
N ALA A 402 -4.02 -9.59 -44.49
CA ALA A 402 -3.25 -9.13 -43.33
C ALA A 402 -4.06 -9.38 -42.05
N ASP A 403 -3.82 -10.52 -41.39
CA ASP A 403 -4.59 -10.95 -40.22
C ASP A 403 -4.61 -9.87 -39.12
N GLU A 404 -3.51 -9.14 -38.94
CA GLU A 404 -3.41 -8.05 -37.96
C GLU A 404 -4.29 -6.84 -38.33
N ALA A 405 -4.27 -6.42 -39.59
CA ALA A 405 -5.01 -5.24 -40.04
C ALA A 405 -6.52 -5.51 -40.06
N LEU A 406 -6.92 -6.74 -40.44
CA LEU A 406 -8.33 -7.15 -40.53
C LEU A 406 -9.02 -7.24 -39.16
N GLN A 407 -8.27 -7.32 -38.06
CA GLN A 407 -8.81 -7.28 -36.69
C GLN A 407 -9.06 -5.84 -36.18
N LYS A 408 -8.75 -4.82 -36.99
CA LYS A 408 -8.79 -3.40 -36.59
C LYS A 408 -9.69 -2.59 -37.52
N LYS A 409 -10.17 -1.46 -37.02
CA LYS A 409 -10.76 -0.43 -37.88
C LYS A 409 -9.66 0.29 -38.65
N VAL A 410 -9.27 -0.28 -39.78
CA VAL A 410 -8.32 0.36 -40.72
C VAL A 410 -8.94 1.67 -41.21
N THR A 411 -8.22 2.78 -40.99
CA THR A 411 -8.59 4.12 -41.48
C THR A 411 -7.83 4.49 -42.74
N ALA A 412 -6.60 4.02 -42.84
CA ALA A 412 -5.74 4.17 -44.00
C ALA A 412 -4.90 2.90 -44.16
N ALA A 413 -4.68 2.49 -45.40
CA ALA A 413 -3.72 1.45 -45.74
C ALA A 413 -2.81 1.97 -46.85
N SER A 414 -1.53 1.64 -46.78
CA SER A 414 -0.64 1.86 -47.91
C SER A 414 0.20 0.64 -48.24
N MET A 415 0.39 0.43 -49.53
CA MET A 415 1.21 -0.65 -50.06
C MET A 415 2.35 -0.06 -50.87
N ALA A 416 3.56 -0.51 -50.59
CA ALA A 416 4.74 -0.26 -51.41
C ALA A 416 4.94 -1.45 -52.35
N ILE A 417 4.87 -1.20 -53.65
CA ILE A 417 5.14 -2.21 -54.69
C ILE A 417 6.47 -1.87 -55.35
N ASP A 418 7.38 -2.83 -55.38
CA ASP A 418 8.63 -2.75 -56.15
C ASP A 418 8.49 -3.53 -57.47
N TRP A 419 8.44 -2.81 -58.59
CA TRP A 419 8.40 -3.44 -59.91
C TRP A 419 9.80 -3.94 -60.30
N LYS A 420 9.93 -5.23 -60.58
CA LYS A 420 11.16 -5.80 -61.14
C LYS A 420 11.38 -5.33 -62.59
N SER A 421 12.51 -4.66 -62.83
CA SER A 421 12.97 -4.22 -64.16
C SER A 421 11.95 -3.35 -64.92
N PRO A 422 11.46 -2.26 -64.34
CA PRO A 422 10.51 -1.39 -65.02
C PRO A 422 11.23 -0.64 -66.16
N PRO A 423 10.57 -0.40 -67.30
CA PRO A 423 11.09 0.56 -68.26
C PRO A 423 11.08 1.97 -67.66
N ALA A 424 12.06 2.81 -68.03
CA ALA A 424 12.14 4.20 -67.56
C ALA A 424 10.87 5.02 -67.88
N SER A 425 10.18 4.67 -68.97
CA SER A 425 8.84 5.16 -69.31
C SER A 425 8.17 4.16 -70.23
N LEU A 426 6.92 3.77 -69.95
CA LEU A 426 6.15 2.91 -70.86
C LEU A 426 5.89 3.61 -72.20
N LYS A 427 5.70 4.94 -72.18
CA LYS A 427 5.53 5.76 -73.39
C LYS A 427 6.75 5.69 -74.29
N ALA A 428 7.94 5.82 -73.71
CA ALA A 428 9.20 5.68 -74.46
C ALA A 428 9.41 4.25 -74.96
N HIS A 429 9.16 3.26 -74.09
CA HIS A 429 9.32 1.84 -74.40
C HIS A 429 8.45 1.38 -75.58
N TYR A 430 7.22 1.90 -75.70
CA TYR A 430 6.28 1.55 -76.77
C TYR A 430 6.21 2.57 -77.90
N SER A 431 7.13 3.54 -77.97
CA SER A 431 7.11 4.62 -78.98
C SER A 431 7.11 4.13 -80.43
N ALA A 432 7.74 2.99 -80.71
CA ALA A 432 7.79 2.37 -82.04
C ALA A 432 6.47 1.68 -82.47
N TYR A 433 5.49 1.58 -81.57
CA TYR A 433 4.19 0.93 -81.82
C TYR A 433 3.10 2.00 -81.94
N PRO A 434 2.55 2.26 -83.15
CA PRO A 434 1.59 3.35 -83.40
C PRO A 434 0.33 3.31 -82.53
N THR A 435 -0.08 2.12 -82.08
CA THR A 435 -1.27 1.89 -81.25
C THR A 435 -0.99 1.92 -79.75
N LEU A 436 0.28 1.98 -79.32
CA LEU A 436 0.70 1.91 -77.91
C LEU A 436 1.54 3.11 -77.46
N ASN A 437 1.90 4.02 -78.37
CA ASN A 437 2.74 5.20 -78.11
C ASN A 437 2.11 6.25 -77.18
N SER A 438 0.84 6.11 -76.81
CA SER A 438 0.12 6.94 -75.85
C SER A 438 0.00 6.30 -74.45
N ARG A 439 0.51 5.07 -74.25
CA ARG A 439 0.40 4.37 -72.96
C ARG A 439 1.38 4.94 -71.93
N GLU A 440 0.83 5.40 -70.82
CA GLU A 440 1.58 5.87 -69.65
C GLU A 440 1.45 4.89 -68.49
N ASN A 441 2.35 4.98 -67.50
CA ASN A 441 2.32 4.12 -66.31
C ASN A 441 1.00 4.31 -65.55
N SER A 442 0.48 5.53 -65.49
CA SER A 442 -0.82 5.88 -64.90
C SER A 442 -2.03 5.21 -65.56
N GLY A 443 -1.88 4.65 -66.76
CA GLY A 443 -2.95 3.96 -67.50
C GLY A 443 -3.31 2.58 -66.94
N TYR A 444 -2.50 2.02 -66.04
CA TYR A 444 -2.77 0.74 -65.38
C TYR A 444 -3.40 0.98 -64.02
N THR A 445 -4.72 0.82 -63.95
CA THR A 445 -5.51 1.11 -62.75
C THR A 445 -6.15 -0.16 -62.19
N ALA A 446 -6.37 -0.17 -60.88
CA ALA A 446 -7.19 -1.17 -60.19
C ALA A 446 -8.21 -0.51 -59.27
N GLN A 447 -9.33 -1.18 -59.07
CA GLN A 447 -10.30 -0.86 -58.03
C GLN A 447 -9.87 -1.53 -56.72
N PHE A 448 -9.91 -0.78 -55.62
CA PHE A 448 -9.50 -1.28 -54.31
C PHE A 448 -10.74 -1.58 -53.48
N GLN A 449 -10.81 -2.80 -52.95
CA GLN A 449 -11.91 -3.27 -52.12
C GLN A 449 -11.38 -3.85 -50.81
N ILE A 450 -12.17 -3.75 -49.74
CA ILE A 450 -11.92 -4.43 -48.47
C ILE A 450 -13.01 -5.46 -48.21
N LEU A 451 -12.61 -6.67 -47.81
CA LEU A 451 -13.55 -7.68 -47.34
C LEU A 451 -13.87 -7.40 -45.87
N ARG A 452 -15.10 -6.98 -45.57
CA ARG A 452 -15.62 -6.80 -44.21
C ARG A 452 -16.97 -7.50 -44.09
N ASP A 453 -17.16 -8.22 -42.98
CA ASP A 453 -18.42 -8.91 -42.65
C ASP A 453 -18.92 -9.83 -43.79
N GLY A 454 -18.00 -10.48 -44.51
CA GLY A 454 -18.31 -11.39 -45.62
C GLY A 454 -18.66 -10.71 -46.94
N SER A 455 -18.55 -9.39 -47.04
CA SER A 455 -18.85 -8.61 -48.26
C SER A 455 -17.67 -7.71 -48.68
N PHE A 456 -17.43 -7.60 -49.99
CA PHE A 456 -16.46 -6.66 -50.52
C PHE A 456 -17.06 -5.26 -50.58
N GLN A 457 -16.38 -4.30 -49.95
CA GLN A 457 -16.74 -2.88 -49.95
C GLN A 457 -15.69 -2.08 -50.71
N ASP A 458 -16.11 -1.19 -51.60
CA ASP A 458 -15.22 -0.31 -52.35
C ASP A 458 -14.53 0.69 -51.42
N LEU A 459 -13.20 0.70 -51.44
CA LEU A 459 -12.38 1.69 -50.72
C LEU A 459 -12.13 2.95 -51.56
N THR A 460 -12.28 2.85 -52.87
CA THR A 460 -12.05 3.95 -53.82
C THR A 460 -13.26 4.13 -54.72
N SER A 461 -13.72 5.36 -54.92
CA SER A 461 -14.84 5.67 -55.81
C SER A 461 -14.57 5.42 -57.30
N ALA A 462 -13.29 5.28 -57.68
CA ALA A 462 -12.85 4.96 -59.03
C ALA A 462 -11.50 4.23 -58.99
N ALA A 463 -11.17 3.51 -60.06
CA ALA A 463 -9.90 2.80 -60.17
C ALA A 463 -8.70 3.76 -60.05
N LYS A 464 -7.71 3.39 -59.24
CA LYS A 464 -6.49 4.17 -59.00
C LYS A 464 -5.30 3.55 -59.73
N PRO A 465 -4.34 4.36 -60.21
CA PRO A 465 -3.09 3.85 -60.76
C PRO A 465 -2.36 2.95 -59.78
N ILE A 466 -1.89 1.79 -60.25
CA ILE A 466 -1.13 0.82 -59.44
C ILE A 466 0.36 1.15 -59.45
N VAL A 467 0.82 1.81 -60.52
CA VAL A 467 2.21 2.25 -60.71
C VAL A 467 2.27 3.76 -60.96
N SER A 468 3.28 4.41 -60.40
CA SER A 468 3.54 5.84 -60.58
C SER A 468 4.20 6.13 -61.93
N ASN A 469 4.06 7.38 -62.39
CA ASN A 469 4.73 7.91 -63.59
C ASN A 469 6.22 8.23 -63.36
N SER A 470 6.79 7.87 -62.21
CA SER A 470 8.20 8.09 -61.88
C SER A 470 9.08 6.91 -62.31
N ALA A 471 10.34 7.19 -62.67
CA ALA A 471 11.33 6.17 -63.04
C ALA A 471 11.74 5.25 -61.87
N ASN A 472 11.35 5.59 -60.64
CA ASN A 472 11.58 4.77 -59.46
C ASN A 472 10.45 3.77 -59.32
N ALA A 473 10.80 2.48 -59.37
CA ALA A 473 9.94 1.31 -59.39
C ALA A 473 9.02 1.12 -58.17
N THR A 474 9.00 2.08 -57.23
CA THR A 474 8.31 1.99 -55.95
C THR A 474 7.10 2.91 -55.96
N SER A 475 5.90 2.32 -55.93
CA SER A 475 4.65 3.07 -55.81
C SER A 475 4.06 2.87 -54.42
N GLN A 476 3.74 3.96 -53.73
CA GLN A 476 2.96 3.94 -52.49
C GLN A 476 1.51 4.29 -52.81
N ILE A 477 0.62 3.32 -52.67
CA ILE A 477 -0.81 3.53 -52.88
C ILE A 477 -1.45 3.76 -51.52
N THR A 478 -1.92 4.97 -51.23
CA THR A 478 -2.65 5.28 -49.99
C THR A 478 -4.15 5.16 -50.24
N ILE A 479 -4.80 4.36 -49.40
CA ILE A 479 -6.23 4.12 -49.45
C ILE A 479 -6.86 4.67 -48.17
N ASP A 480 -7.55 5.80 -48.27
CA ASP A 480 -8.32 6.38 -47.17
C ASP A 480 -9.71 5.76 -47.15
N SER A 481 -10.03 4.99 -46.11
CA SER A 481 -11.40 4.53 -45.91
C SER A 481 -12.21 5.64 -45.24
N SER A 482 -13.15 6.26 -45.95
CA SER A 482 -14.19 7.06 -45.30
C SER A 482 -15.07 6.13 -44.44
N SER A 483 -15.40 6.57 -43.23
CA SER A 483 -15.98 5.73 -42.18
C SER A 483 -17.29 5.04 -42.59
N PRO A 484 -17.48 3.73 -42.35
CA PRO A 484 -18.80 3.23 -42.03
C PRO A 484 -19.15 3.57 -40.58
N THR A 485 -20.44 3.84 -40.39
CA THR A 485 -21.15 4.31 -39.19
C THR A 485 -20.77 3.57 -37.91
N LEU A 486 -20.69 4.33 -36.82
CA LEU A 486 -20.60 3.82 -35.46
C LEU A 486 -21.82 2.94 -35.16
N SER A 487 -21.59 1.68 -34.82
CA SER A 487 -22.51 0.89 -34.00
C SER A 487 -21.78 0.51 -32.72
N PHE A 488 -22.27 1.02 -31.59
CA PHE A 488 -21.86 0.60 -30.26
C PHE A 488 -22.67 -0.63 -29.87
N HIS A 489 -21.99 -1.70 -29.46
CA HIS A 489 -22.57 -2.70 -28.58
C HIS A 489 -22.05 -2.45 -27.17
N LYS A 490 -22.95 -2.02 -26.28
CA LYS A 490 -22.68 -1.88 -24.84
C LYS A 490 -22.53 -3.29 -24.26
N LEU A 491 -21.30 -3.75 -24.05
CA LEU A 491 -21.02 -4.80 -23.08
C LEU A 491 -21.13 -4.12 -21.71
N GLY A 492 -22.25 -4.37 -21.03
CA GLY A 492 -22.43 -3.92 -19.66
C GLY A 492 -21.47 -4.66 -18.76
N VAL A 493 -20.46 -3.97 -18.23
CA VAL A 493 -19.90 -4.22 -16.89
C VAL A 493 -19.49 -2.87 -16.31
N THR A 494 -20.16 -2.50 -15.24
CA THR A 494 -19.76 -1.50 -14.24
C THR A 494 -18.34 -1.80 -13.74
N GLN A 495 -17.36 -0.95 -14.06
CA GLN A 495 -16.19 -0.58 -13.22
C GLN A 495 -15.16 0.21 -14.07
N TYR A 496 -15.40 1.51 -14.23
CA TYR A 496 -14.35 2.45 -14.59
C TYR A 496 -14.44 3.62 -13.61
N GLU A 497 -13.89 3.43 -12.41
CA GLU A 497 -13.64 4.54 -11.49
C GLU A 497 -12.15 4.51 -11.13
N LYS A 498 -11.42 5.53 -11.63
CA LYS A 498 -10.01 5.90 -11.39
C LYS A 498 -8.98 5.31 -12.37
N LEU A 499 -8.08 6.18 -12.87
CA LEU A 499 -6.95 5.80 -13.74
C LEU A 499 -5.99 4.83 -13.06
N PHE A 500 -5.87 4.93 -11.74
CA PHE A 500 -4.97 4.10 -10.97
C PHE A 500 -5.78 2.94 -10.42
N SER A 501 -5.83 1.84 -11.17
CA SER A 501 -6.05 0.55 -10.54
C SER A 501 -4.91 0.37 -9.56
N ARG A 502 -5.18 0.48 -8.26
CA ARG A 502 -4.23 0.13 -7.20
C ARG A 502 -3.83 -1.31 -7.45
N ALA A 503 -2.72 -1.52 -8.14
CA ALA A 503 -2.15 -2.82 -8.40
C ALA A 503 -1.63 -3.34 -7.06
N VAL A 504 -2.54 -3.91 -6.29
CA VAL A 504 -2.14 -4.68 -5.13
C VAL A 504 -1.85 -6.07 -5.65
N THR A 505 -0.59 -6.25 -6.06
CA THR A 505 -0.02 -7.47 -6.61
C THR A 505 -0.63 -8.69 -5.92
N GLN A 506 -1.40 -9.49 -6.66
CA GLN A 506 -1.77 -10.83 -6.23
C GLN A 506 -0.48 -11.67 -6.25
N ALA A 507 0.11 -11.87 -5.08
CA ALA A 507 0.96 -13.03 -4.86
C ALA A 507 0.04 -14.26 -4.86
N LYS A 508 0.32 -15.21 -5.77
CA LYS A 508 -0.26 -16.56 -5.75
C LYS A 508 0.16 -17.31 -4.50
#